data_AF-A0A3B0VSJ0-F1
#
_entry.id   AF-A0A3B0VSJ0-F1
#
_cell.length_a   1.000
_cell.length_b   1.000
_cell.length_c   1.000
_cell.angle_alpha   90.00
_cell.angle_beta   90.00
_cell.angle_gamma   90.00
#
_symmetry.space_group_name_H-M   'P 1'
#
loop_
_entity.id
_entity.type
_entity.pdbx_description
1 polymer ?
#
loop_
_entity_poly.entity_id
_entity_poly.type
_entity_poly.pdbx_seq_one_letter_code
_entity_poly.pdbx_strand_id
1 'polypeptide(L)'
;MLMKKIKDEMEDELRPEYDLKSLRVRRVGRERGTFGGHTVQLAPDVAELFPDSESVNEALRFLIRVTHKNKPLPESVGTGN
;
A
#
# COMPACT_ATOMS: atom_id res chain seq x y z
N MET A 1 -26.43 -34.71 -11.97
CA MET A 1 -25.03 -34.86 -11.53
C MET A 1 -24.95 -34.25 -10.13
N LEU A 2 -24.80 -35.09 -9.09
CA LEU A 2 -24.87 -34.66 -7.70
C LEU A 2 -23.50 -34.10 -7.27
N MET A 3 -23.43 -32.80 -6.97
CA MET A 3 -22.23 -32.18 -6.42
C MET A 3 -22.00 -32.76 -5.02
N LYS A 4 -21.03 -33.67 -4.89
CA LYS A 4 -20.62 -34.22 -3.59
C LYS A 4 -19.95 -33.10 -2.81
N LYS A 5 -20.65 -32.51 -1.84
CA LYS A 5 -20.02 -31.61 -0.87
C LYS A 5 -18.99 -32.44 -0.11
N ILE A 6 -17.71 -32.15 -0.34
CA ILE A 6 -16.62 -32.65 0.49
C ILE A 6 -16.84 -31.98 1.84
N LYS A 7 -17.39 -32.75 2.77
CA LYS A 7 -17.47 -32.39 4.17
C LYS A 7 -16.02 -32.52 4.65
N ASP A 8 -15.38 -31.40 5.00
CA ASP A 8 -14.09 -31.41 5.69
C ASP A 8 -14.32 -32.07 7.06
N GLU A 9 -14.26 -33.40 7.10
CA GLU A 9 -14.32 -34.24 8.31
C GLU A 9 -12.93 -34.38 8.94
N MET A 10 -12.11 -33.33 8.87
CA MET A 10 -10.95 -33.22 9.76
C MET A 10 -11.49 -32.57 11.03
N GLU A 11 -11.80 -33.37 12.05
CA GLU A 11 -12.06 -32.83 13.37
C GLU A 11 -10.89 -31.94 13.78
N ASP A 12 -11.20 -30.75 14.29
CA ASP A 12 -10.20 -29.81 14.75
C ASP A 12 -9.55 -30.40 16.02
N GLU A 13 -8.44 -31.12 15.84
CA GLU A 13 -7.70 -31.78 16.93
C GLU A 13 -7.05 -30.78 17.90
N LEU A 14 -7.17 -29.48 17.62
CA LEU A 14 -6.66 -28.43 18.50
C LEU A 14 -7.50 -28.32 19.76
N ARG A 15 -6.82 -28.04 20.88
CA ARG A 15 -7.52 -27.76 22.13
C ARG A 15 -8.33 -26.48 22.00
N PRO A 16 -9.43 -26.32 22.76
CA PRO A 16 -10.30 -25.14 22.67
C PRO A 16 -9.58 -23.80 22.88
N GLU A 17 -8.45 -23.79 23.58
CA GLU A 17 -7.65 -22.58 23.81
C GLU A 17 -6.88 -22.10 22.56
N TYR A 18 -6.75 -22.95 21.53
CA TYR A 18 -6.04 -22.65 20.29
C TYR A 18 -7.02 -22.45 19.11
N ASP A 19 -7.81 -21.37 19.14
CA ASP A 19 -8.67 -20.98 18.00
C ASP A 19 -7.89 -20.22 16.92
N LEU A 20 -7.38 -20.96 15.93
CA LEU A 20 -6.66 -20.38 14.80
C LEU A 20 -7.58 -19.70 13.77
N LYS A 21 -8.91 -19.88 13.83
CA LYS A 21 -9.86 -19.29 12.88
C LYS A 21 -10.01 -17.78 13.07
N SER A 22 -9.75 -17.30 14.28
CA SER A 22 -9.77 -15.88 14.63
C SER A 22 -8.52 -15.11 14.15
N LEU A 23 -7.45 -15.82 13.78
CA LEU A 23 -6.16 -15.20 13.45
C LEU A 23 -6.10 -14.74 11.99
N ARG A 24 -5.50 -13.57 11.77
CA ARG A 24 -5.16 -13.09 10.42
C ARG A 24 -3.92 -13.83 9.91
N VAL A 25 -4.10 -14.79 9.03
CA VAL A 25 -3.00 -15.59 8.48
C VAL A 25 -2.13 -14.76 7.53
N ARG A 26 -0.83 -14.64 7.83
CA ARG A 26 0.20 -14.08 6.93
C ARG A 26 0.97 -15.22 6.29
N ARG A 27 0.97 -15.32 4.96
CA ARG A 27 1.78 -16.30 4.24
C ARG A 27 3.25 -15.88 4.27
N VAL A 28 4.10 -16.68 4.91
CA VAL A 28 5.56 -16.46 4.97
C VAL A 28 6.24 -17.33 3.90
N GLY A 29 7.32 -16.85 3.27
CA GLY A 29 8.10 -17.62 2.30
C GLY A 29 8.93 -16.75 1.35
N ARG A 30 10.06 -17.28 0.89
CA ARG A 30 10.91 -16.67 -0.16
C ARG A 30 10.06 -16.57 -1.44
N GLU A 31 10.11 -15.41 -2.11
CA GLU A 31 9.37 -15.08 -3.35
C GLU A 31 7.91 -14.60 -3.23
N ARG A 32 7.38 -14.42 -2.02
CA ARG A 32 6.07 -13.77 -1.85
C ARG A 32 6.27 -12.31 -1.43
N GLY A 33 6.26 -11.44 -2.44
CA GLY A 33 6.36 -9.99 -2.31
C GLY A 33 5.41 -9.43 -1.25
N THR A 34 5.80 -8.31 -0.65
CA THR A 34 4.96 -7.46 0.17
C THR A 34 3.56 -7.37 -0.45
N PHE A 35 2.51 -7.53 0.36
CA PHE A 35 1.14 -7.45 -0.16
C PHE A 35 0.95 -6.02 -0.69
N GLY A 36 0.84 -5.85 -2.01
CA GLY A 36 0.43 -4.60 -2.63
C GLY A 36 1.45 -3.45 -2.57
N GLY A 37 2.11 -3.20 -3.70
CA GLY A 37 2.69 -1.88 -4.01
C GLY A 37 3.97 -1.49 -3.29
N HIS A 38 4.46 -0.30 -3.64
CA HIS A 38 5.62 0.34 -3.01
C HIS A 38 5.17 0.94 -1.66
N THR A 39 5.79 0.49 -0.56
CA THR A 39 5.57 1.09 0.77
C THR A 39 6.54 2.24 0.94
N VAL A 40 6.03 3.43 1.26
CA VAL A 40 6.83 4.61 1.58
C VAL A 40 6.67 4.90 3.07
N GLN A 41 7.78 4.92 3.79
CA GLN A 41 7.79 5.27 5.21
C GLN A 41 7.85 6.80 5.34
N LEU A 42 6.91 7.37 6.10
CA LEU A 42 6.93 8.78 6.47
C LEU A 42 7.75 8.99 7.74
N ALA A 43 8.33 10.18 7.87
CA ALA A 43 8.94 10.61 9.13
C ALA A 43 7.87 10.79 10.22
N PRO A 44 8.21 10.61 11.52
CA PRO A 44 7.22 10.62 12.60
C PRO A 44 6.42 11.92 12.70
N ASP A 45 7.09 13.05 12.55
CA ASP A 45 6.51 14.40 12.52
C ASP A 45 5.50 14.58 11.37
N VAL A 46 5.82 14.03 10.19
CA VAL A 46 4.91 14.07 9.03
C VAL A 46 3.72 13.14 9.26
N ALA A 47 3.94 11.96 9.83
CA ALA A 47 2.85 11.01 10.12
C ALA A 47 1.90 11.53 11.21
N GLU A 48 2.38 12.35 12.16
CA GLU A 48 1.54 13.01 13.15
C GLU A 48 0.63 14.09 12.54
N LEU A 49 1.12 14.79 11.51
CA LEU A 49 0.39 15.86 10.84
C LEU A 49 -0.62 15.37 9.79
N PHE A 50 -0.34 14.23 9.16
CA PHE A 50 -1.17 13.67 8.09
C PHE A 50 -1.82 12.35 8.52
N PRO A 51 -3.14 12.34 8.78
CA PRO A 51 -3.84 11.18 9.35
C PRO A 51 -4.00 10.00 8.36
N ASP A 52 -3.90 10.26 7.06
CA ASP A 52 -4.07 9.23 6.02
C ASP A 52 -3.21 9.49 4.77
N SER A 53 -3.14 8.50 3.87
CA SER A 53 -2.40 8.62 2.62
C SER A 53 -3.02 9.61 1.61
N GLU A 54 -4.33 9.87 1.68
CA GLU A 54 -5.01 10.75 0.74
C GLU A 54 -4.60 12.21 0.97
N SER A 55 -4.56 12.64 2.25
CA SER A 55 -4.11 13.95 2.69
C SER A 55 -2.66 14.26 2.29
N VAL A 56 -1.75 13.28 2.43
CA VAL A 56 -0.37 13.39 1.95
C VAL A 56 -0.33 13.58 0.44
N ASN A 57 -1.07 12.75 -0.31
CA ASN A 57 -1.08 12.79 -1.76
C ASN A 57 -1.63 14.12 -2.29
N GLU A 58 -2.68 14.67 -1.68
CA GLU A 58 -3.24 15.96 -2.08
C GLU A 58 -2.28 17.12 -1.80
N ALA A 59 -1.59 17.11 -0.66
CA ALA A 59 -0.56 18.11 -0.36
C ALA A 59 0.58 18.09 -1.39
N LEU A 60 1.09 16.89 -1.73
CA LEU A 60 2.15 16.74 -2.73
C LEU A 60 1.68 17.15 -4.13
N ARG A 61 0.46 16.78 -4.53
CA ARG A 61 -0.15 17.22 -5.80
C ARG A 61 -0.32 18.73 -5.86
N PHE A 62 -0.73 19.36 -4.75
CA PHE A 62 -0.81 20.81 -4.66
C PHE A 62 0.57 21.46 -4.87
N LEU A 63 1.61 20.97 -4.19
CA LEU A 63 2.97 21.47 -4.35
C LEU A 63 3.45 21.35 -5.81
N ILE A 64 3.21 20.21 -6.45
CA ILE A 64 3.52 19.99 -7.88
C ILE A 64 2.81 21.05 -8.75
N ARG A 65 1.52 21.32 -8.52
CA ARG A 65 0.79 22.36 -9.27
C ARG A 65 1.38 23.75 -9.08
N VAL A 66 1.82 24.09 -7.88
CA VAL A 66 2.43 25.40 -7.58
C VAL A 66 3.80 25.52 -8.26
N THR A 67 4.64 24.49 -8.18
CA THR A 67 5.97 24.51 -8.79
C THR A 67 5.92 24.54 -10.31
N HIS A 68 4.96 23.86 -10.94
CA HIS A 68 4.77 23.92 -12.39
C HIS A 68 4.31 25.30 -12.89
N LYS A 69 3.48 26.02 -12.11
CA LYS A 69 3.06 27.38 -12.46
C LYS A 69 4.19 28.40 -12.35
N ASN A 70 5.14 28.14 -11.44
CA ASN A 70 6.27 29.02 -11.18
C ASN A 70 7.55 28.59 -11.92
N LYS A 71 7.46 27.66 -12.88
CA LYS A 71 8.59 27.33 -13.73
C LYS A 71 8.78 28.47 -14.75
N PRO A 72 9.83 29.31 -14.66
CA PRO A 72 10.19 30.14 -15.80
C PRO A 72 10.43 29.21 -16.99
N LEU A 73 9.85 29.53 -18.15
CA LEU A 73 10.08 28.76 -19.38
C LEU A 73 11.59 28.51 -19.51
N PRO A 74 12.03 27.29 -19.90
CA PRO A 74 13.40 27.17 -20.36
C PRO A 74 13.55 28.16 -21.51
N GLU A 75 14.44 29.13 -21.34
CA GLU A 75 14.85 30.02 -22.42
C GLU A 75 15.19 29.12 -23.60
N SER A 76 14.34 29.12 -24.62
CA SER A 76 14.72 28.64 -25.93
C SER A 76 15.86 29.54 -26.35
N VAL A 77 17.08 29.07 -26.14
CA VAL A 77 18.32 29.68 -26.61
C VAL A 77 18.19 29.77 -28.12
N GLY A 78 17.70 30.92 -28.57
CA GLY A 78 17.91 31.43 -29.91
C GLY A 78 19.35 31.89 -29.99
N THR A 79 20.17 31.10 -30.66
CA THR A 79 21.39 31.54 -31.36
C THR A 79 21.55 30.49 -32.46
N GLY A 80 21.27 30.76 -33.73
CA GLY A 80 21.55 32.00 -34.43
C GLY A 80 23.07 32.14 -34.57
N ASN A 81 23.69 31.18 -35.28
CA ASN A 81 24.82 31.31 -36.21
C ASN A 81 25.12 29.95 -36.83
#